data_AF-A0A2D5TJZ3-F1
#
_entry.id   AF-A0A2D5TJZ3-F1
#
_cell.length_a   1.000
_cell.length_b   1.000
_cell.length_c   1.000
_cell.angle_alpha   90.00
_cell.angle_beta   90.00
_cell.angle_gamma   90.00
#
_symmetry.space_group_name_H-M   'P 1'
#
loop_
_entity.id
_entity.type
_entity.pdbx_description
1 polymer ?
#
loop_
_entity_poly.entity_id
_entity_poly.type
_entity_poly.pdbx_seq_one_letter_code
_entity_poly.pdbx_strand_id
1 'polypeptide(L)'
;MADVIRGTVDAMHAELTRLAHEKLMTSTEDYVQGIQPPVFHLPAGRLPAGEQVVASIVLVGWLPNAIENGYPGGDMKEGLLSGRNMKMTAKGVRYNTVPFRHGTPGTSGRNFPPMGAAYKDAMGDEDAARMGKRVHRAAKKLTGTRTHPGASKTDWGGRLAAGTGGAGLLRPHHKTDIYAGMVRQEKTYKKATQSSYHTFRRVSDNSDPRSWMHPGIEGKHLFKDVADYAPEAAARLVRAALAGMGS
;
A
#
# COMPACT_ATOMS: atom_id res chain seq x y z
N MET A 1 -8.10 -11.35 38.71
CA MET A 1 -6.98 -10.46 38.29
C MET A 1 -6.34 -10.92 36.97
N ALA A 2 -5.97 -12.20 36.82
CA ALA A 2 -5.47 -12.73 35.54
C ALA A 2 -6.46 -12.50 34.37
N ASP A 3 -7.76 -12.67 34.63
CA ASP A 3 -8.81 -12.41 33.62
C ASP A 3 -8.95 -10.93 33.26
N VAL A 4 -8.68 -10.02 34.20
CA VAL A 4 -8.66 -8.57 33.95
C VAL A 4 -7.48 -8.22 33.04
N ILE A 5 -6.29 -8.78 33.30
CA ILE A 5 -5.11 -8.58 32.45
C ILE A 5 -5.39 -9.11 31.05
N ARG A 6 -5.90 -10.35 30.93
CA ARG A 6 -6.26 -10.95 29.65
C ARG A 6 -7.27 -10.10 28.90
N GLY A 7 -8.38 -9.75 29.54
CA GLY A 7 -9.42 -8.93 28.92
C GLY A 7 -8.94 -7.53 28.53
N THR A 8 -8.02 -6.93 29.30
CA THR A 8 -7.44 -5.61 28.96
C THR A 8 -6.60 -5.72 27.70
N VAL A 9 -5.73 -6.72 27.62
CA VAL A 9 -4.85 -6.93 26.47
C VAL A 9 -5.66 -7.30 25.22
N ASP A 10 -6.69 -8.12 25.36
CA ASP A 10 -7.61 -8.45 24.27
C ASP A 10 -8.36 -7.19 23.79
N ALA A 11 -8.80 -6.32 24.71
CA ALA A 11 -9.41 -5.04 24.37
C ALA A 11 -8.44 -4.09 23.67
N MET A 12 -7.17 -4.05 24.07
CA MET A 12 -6.11 -3.27 23.39
C MET A 12 -5.86 -3.79 21.98
N HIS A 13 -5.80 -5.11 21.78
CA HIS A 13 -5.63 -5.71 20.46
C HIS A 13 -6.84 -5.40 19.54
N ALA A 14 -8.05 -5.48 20.07
CA ALA A 14 -9.26 -5.10 19.35
C ALA A 14 -9.26 -3.61 18.97
N GLU A 15 -8.82 -2.73 19.88
CA GLU A 15 -8.72 -1.30 19.64
C GLU A 15 -7.67 -0.97 18.58
N LEU A 16 -6.52 -1.63 18.60
CA LEU A 16 -5.49 -1.48 17.57
C LEU A 16 -6.04 -1.83 16.18
N THR A 17 -6.81 -2.91 16.09
CA THR A 17 -7.47 -3.35 14.85
C THR A 17 -8.51 -2.32 14.40
N ARG A 18 -9.31 -1.79 15.33
CA ARG A 18 -10.31 -0.75 15.07
C ARG A 18 -9.67 0.52 14.53
N LEU A 19 -8.61 1.01 15.18
CA LEU A 19 -7.86 2.19 14.75
C LEU A 19 -7.20 2.00 13.38
N ALA A 20 -6.69 0.79 13.08
CA ALA A 20 -6.18 0.48 11.75
C ALA A 20 -7.26 0.60 10.67
N HIS A 21 -8.49 0.12 10.94
CA HIS A 21 -9.62 0.28 10.01
C HIS A 21 -10.10 1.72 9.85
N GLU A 22 -10.00 2.53 10.90
CA GLU A 22 -10.42 3.93 10.89
C GLU A 22 -9.40 4.85 10.20
N LYS A 23 -8.12 4.70 10.55
CA LYS A 23 -7.07 5.66 10.20
C LYS A 23 -6.28 5.27 8.95
N LEU A 24 -6.28 3.99 8.58
CA LEU A 24 -5.58 3.52 7.38
C LEU A 24 -6.59 3.33 6.24
N MET A 25 -6.15 3.62 5.01
CA MET A 25 -6.97 3.44 3.82
C MET A 25 -6.60 2.14 3.10
N THR A 26 -5.65 2.21 2.15
CA THR A 26 -5.30 1.06 1.30
C THR A 26 -4.38 0.06 2.00
N SER A 27 -3.77 0.43 3.13
CA SER A 27 -2.80 -0.37 3.87
C SER A 27 -3.36 -1.05 5.12
N THR A 28 -4.67 -0.90 5.39
CA THR A 28 -5.32 -1.47 6.58
C THR A 28 -5.09 -2.97 6.69
N GLU A 29 -5.32 -3.71 5.61
CA GLU A 29 -5.25 -5.17 5.66
C GLU A 29 -3.82 -5.67 5.88
N ASP A 30 -2.83 -5.07 5.22
CA ASP A 30 -1.42 -5.41 5.44
C ASP A 30 -1.01 -5.11 6.89
N TYR A 31 -1.47 -3.98 7.43
CA TYR A 31 -1.20 -3.59 8.80
C TYR A 31 -1.83 -4.57 9.80
N VAL A 32 -3.12 -4.87 9.64
CA VAL A 32 -3.86 -5.81 10.52
C VAL A 32 -3.27 -7.22 10.46
N GLN A 33 -2.85 -7.69 9.28
CA GLN A 33 -2.15 -8.97 9.15
C GLN A 33 -0.79 -8.99 9.87
N GLY A 34 -0.15 -7.83 10.03
CA GLY A 34 1.07 -7.68 10.81
C GLY A 34 0.85 -7.72 12.32
N ILE A 35 -0.38 -7.49 12.82
CA ILE A 35 -0.67 -7.53 14.25
C ILE A 35 -0.67 -8.99 14.70
N GLN A 36 0.23 -9.33 15.63
CA GLN A 36 0.28 -10.67 16.21
C GLN A 36 -0.73 -10.81 17.34
N PRO A 37 -1.31 -12.03 17.53
CA PRO A 37 -2.13 -12.32 18.69
C PRO A 37 -1.39 -12.01 19.99
N PRO A 38 -2.10 -11.58 21.04
CA PRO A 38 -1.47 -11.32 22.33
C PRO A 38 -0.73 -12.55 22.89
N VAL A 39 0.51 -12.33 23.34
CA VAL A 39 1.30 -13.34 24.05
C VAL A 39 1.29 -13.00 25.54
N PHE A 40 0.91 -13.95 26.37
CA PHE A 40 0.88 -13.81 27.83
C PHE A 40 2.08 -14.51 28.44
N HIS A 41 2.83 -13.80 29.29
CA HIS A 41 4.07 -14.30 29.89
C HIS A 41 3.87 -14.82 31.32
N LEU A 42 2.62 -14.86 31.79
CA LEU A 42 2.27 -15.28 33.14
C LEU A 42 1.88 -16.77 33.20
N PRO A 43 2.40 -17.54 34.17
CA PRO A 43 1.75 -18.78 34.58
C PRO A 43 0.38 -18.46 35.20
N ALA A 44 -0.60 -19.33 34.98
CA ALA A 44 -1.95 -19.15 35.52
C ALA A 44 -1.93 -18.90 37.03
N GLY A 45 -2.52 -17.79 37.48
CA GLY A 45 -2.80 -17.51 38.89
C GLY A 45 -1.72 -16.76 39.69
N ARG A 46 -0.59 -16.34 39.10
CA ARG A 46 0.43 -15.57 39.85
C ARG A 46 0.71 -14.21 39.19
N LEU A 47 0.55 -13.13 39.96
CA LEU A 47 1.06 -11.81 39.57
C LEU A 47 2.57 -11.79 39.81
N PRO A 48 3.36 -11.22 38.88
CA PRO A 48 4.77 -10.99 39.13
C PRO A 48 4.93 -9.85 40.15
N ALA A 49 5.97 -9.95 40.98
CA ALA A 49 6.42 -8.83 41.79
C ALA A 49 7.36 -7.94 40.95
N GLY A 50 7.09 -6.63 40.91
CA GLY A 50 7.89 -5.64 40.17
C GLY A 50 7.41 -5.35 38.75
N GLU A 51 8.20 -4.59 37.99
CA GLU A 51 7.96 -4.28 36.56
C GLU A 51 8.29 -5.48 35.68
N GLN A 52 7.35 -6.42 35.56
CA GLN A 52 7.46 -7.50 34.58
C GLN A 52 6.41 -7.34 33.50
N VAL A 53 6.81 -7.60 32.25
CA VAL A 53 5.89 -7.65 31.11
C VAL A 53 4.96 -8.83 31.28
N VAL A 54 3.69 -8.55 31.57
CA VAL A 54 2.65 -9.59 31.79
C VAL A 54 2.06 -10.11 30.47
N ALA A 55 2.09 -9.29 29.43
CA ALA A 55 1.64 -9.62 28.09
C ALA A 55 2.26 -8.68 27.05
N SER A 56 2.27 -9.08 25.78
CA SER A 56 2.76 -8.27 24.66
C SER A 56 1.93 -8.46 23.40
N ILE A 57 1.73 -7.38 22.65
CA ILE A 57 1.21 -7.36 21.29
C ILE A 57 2.35 -6.88 20.39
N VAL A 58 2.63 -7.58 19.29
CA VAL A 58 3.78 -7.30 18.42
C VAL A 58 3.30 -7.01 17.00
N LEU A 59 3.96 -6.08 16.33
CA LEU A 59 3.73 -5.78 14.91
C LEU A 59 4.86 -6.36 14.07
N VAL A 60 4.54 -7.25 13.14
CA VAL A 60 5.51 -7.88 12.25
C VAL A 60 5.34 -7.43 10.80
N GLY A 61 6.40 -7.58 10.02
CA GLY A 61 6.44 -7.21 8.60
C GLY A 61 6.98 -5.81 8.37
N TRP A 62 7.59 -5.61 7.21
CA TRP A 62 8.26 -4.35 6.87
C TRP A 62 7.26 -3.18 6.72
N LEU A 63 6.20 -3.35 5.93
CA LEU A 63 5.23 -2.29 5.65
C LEU A 63 4.46 -1.87 6.92
N PRO A 64 3.93 -2.79 7.75
CA PRO A 64 3.28 -2.40 9.00
C PRO A 64 4.20 -1.58 9.91
N ASN A 65 5.46 -2.00 10.07
CA ASN A 65 6.43 -1.26 10.88
C ASN A 65 6.78 0.11 10.28
N ALA A 66 6.84 0.23 8.95
CA ALA A 66 7.04 1.51 8.26
C ALA A 66 5.83 2.44 8.37
N ILE A 67 4.61 1.90 8.44
CA ILE A 67 3.39 2.69 8.72
C ILE A 67 3.37 3.14 10.17
N GLU A 68 3.78 2.27 11.10
CA GLU A 68 3.74 2.58 12.53
C GLU A 68 4.78 3.64 12.91
N ASN A 69 6.03 3.44 12.48
CA ASN A 69 7.16 4.27 12.88
C ASN A 69 7.54 5.34 11.86
N GLY A 70 6.96 5.27 10.66
CA GLY A 70 7.38 6.06 9.52
C GLY A 70 8.53 5.41 8.75
N TYR A 71 8.73 5.91 7.54
CA TYR A 71 9.86 5.58 6.67
C TYR A 71 10.32 6.86 6.00
N PRO A 72 11.59 7.28 6.12
CA PRO A 72 12.06 8.56 5.58
C PRO A 72 12.03 8.63 4.04
N GLY A 73 11.79 7.50 3.36
CA GLY A 73 11.91 7.42 1.91
C GLY A 73 13.36 7.19 1.48
N GLY A 74 13.67 7.53 0.23
CA GLY A 74 15.02 7.37 -0.31
C GLY A 74 15.05 6.91 -1.76
N ASP A 75 16.26 6.66 -2.24
CA ASP A 75 16.50 6.22 -3.61
C ASP A 75 16.07 4.76 -3.80
N MET A 76 15.06 4.52 -4.65
CA MET A 76 14.59 3.17 -4.94
C MET A 76 15.43 2.45 -6.00
N LYS A 77 16.40 3.12 -6.65
CA LYS A 77 17.18 2.53 -7.74
C LYS A 77 17.87 1.24 -7.32
N GLU A 78 18.47 1.21 -6.12
CA GLU A 78 19.18 0.03 -5.64
C GLU A 78 18.28 -1.21 -5.57
N GLY A 79 17.09 -1.08 -4.95
CA GLY A 79 16.12 -2.17 -4.88
C GLY A 79 15.55 -2.56 -6.25
N LEU A 80 15.30 -1.58 -7.12
CA LEU A 80 14.77 -1.84 -8.45
C LEU A 80 15.79 -2.46 -9.42
N LEU A 81 17.09 -2.26 -9.17
CA LEU A 81 18.20 -2.76 -10.00
C LEU A 81 18.87 -4.02 -9.44
N SER A 82 18.47 -4.50 -8.26
CA SER A 82 18.96 -5.77 -7.69
C SER A 82 18.06 -6.98 -7.96
N GLY A 83 16.84 -6.76 -8.46
CA GLY A 83 15.85 -7.82 -8.64
C GLY A 83 16.07 -8.75 -9.85
N ARG A 84 15.39 -9.91 -9.85
CA ARG A 84 15.44 -10.95 -10.90
C ARG A 84 15.18 -10.45 -12.32
N ASN A 85 14.36 -9.41 -12.46
CA ASN A 85 13.98 -8.85 -13.77
C ASN A 85 14.94 -7.77 -14.27
N MET A 86 16.03 -7.48 -13.54
CA MET A 86 17.10 -6.60 -13.99
C MET A 86 17.76 -7.18 -15.24
N LYS A 87 18.13 -6.27 -16.15
CA LYS A 87 18.82 -6.59 -17.39
C LYS A 87 20.08 -5.75 -17.50
N MET A 88 21.05 -6.30 -18.24
CA MET A 88 22.28 -5.61 -18.61
C MET A 88 22.20 -5.13 -20.05
N THR A 89 22.70 -3.91 -20.30
CA THR A 89 22.98 -3.46 -21.66
C THR A 89 24.30 -4.06 -22.16
N ALA A 90 24.55 -4.01 -23.47
CA ALA A 90 25.84 -4.40 -24.04
C ALA A 90 27.04 -3.61 -23.45
N LYS A 91 26.80 -2.43 -22.88
CA LYS A 91 27.80 -1.57 -22.24
C LYS A 91 27.96 -1.83 -20.74
N GLY A 92 27.36 -2.89 -20.20
CA GLY A 92 27.46 -3.23 -18.78
C GLY A 92 26.59 -2.38 -17.84
N VAL A 93 25.69 -1.54 -18.35
CA VAL A 93 24.77 -0.74 -17.52
C VAL A 93 23.54 -1.55 -17.14
N ARG A 94 23.17 -1.56 -15.84
CA ARG A 94 21.94 -2.21 -15.36
C ARG A 94 20.72 -1.36 -15.67
N TYR A 95 19.61 -2.03 -15.99
CA TYR A 95 18.31 -1.39 -16.11
C TYR A 95 17.18 -2.35 -15.75
N ASN A 96 16.04 -1.77 -15.36
CA ASN A 96 14.80 -2.51 -15.14
C ASN A 96 13.62 -1.72 -15.71
N THR A 97 12.62 -2.42 -16.22
CA THR A 97 11.38 -1.84 -16.74
C THR A 97 10.27 -2.13 -15.74
N VAL A 98 9.83 -1.09 -15.04
CA VAL A 98 8.82 -1.18 -13.99
C VAL A 98 7.43 -0.93 -14.60
N PRO A 99 6.51 -1.91 -14.53
CA PRO A 99 5.14 -1.71 -14.92
C PRO A 99 4.35 -1.00 -13.81
N PHE A 100 3.58 0.01 -14.18
CA PHE A 100 2.60 0.66 -13.32
C PHE A 100 1.21 0.38 -13.86
N ARG A 101 0.37 -0.26 -13.05
CA ARG A 101 -1.02 -0.57 -13.40
C ARG A 101 -1.92 0.59 -13.00
N HIS A 102 -2.85 0.93 -13.90
CA HIS A 102 -3.83 1.98 -13.70
C HIS A 102 -5.23 1.39 -13.64
N GLY A 103 -6.00 1.77 -12.62
CA GLY A 103 -7.41 1.38 -12.47
C GLY A 103 -8.30 2.12 -13.44
N THR A 104 -9.38 1.48 -13.88
CA THR A 104 -10.43 2.17 -14.64
C THR A 104 -11.23 3.08 -13.70
N PRO A 105 -11.91 4.12 -14.23
CA PRO A 105 -12.86 4.89 -13.45
C PRO A 105 -13.85 3.97 -12.74
N GLY A 106 -14.06 4.19 -11.44
CA GLY A 106 -14.91 3.34 -10.59
C GLY A 106 -14.20 2.15 -9.90
N THR A 107 -12.89 1.96 -10.13
CA THR A 107 -12.11 0.98 -9.33
C THR A 107 -11.99 1.47 -7.89
N SER A 108 -12.10 0.56 -6.92
CA SER A 108 -11.99 0.87 -5.47
C SER A 108 -10.63 1.45 -5.03
N GLY A 109 -9.59 1.33 -5.86
CA GLY A 109 -8.26 1.88 -5.58
C GLY A 109 -7.34 0.96 -4.77
N ARG A 110 -7.86 -0.11 -4.17
CA ARG A 110 -7.10 -0.99 -3.26
C ARG A 110 -5.79 -1.52 -3.85
N ASN A 111 -5.87 -2.16 -5.02
CA ASN A 111 -4.68 -2.76 -5.67
C ASN A 111 -4.00 -1.78 -6.64
N PHE A 112 -4.75 -0.83 -7.16
CA PHE A 112 -4.26 0.18 -8.09
C PHE A 112 -5.26 1.34 -8.13
N PRO A 113 -4.77 2.60 -8.04
CA PRO A 113 -5.63 3.77 -8.03
C PRO A 113 -6.36 3.92 -9.37
N PRO A 114 -7.62 4.42 -9.37
CA PRO A 114 -8.29 4.75 -10.62
C PRO A 114 -7.54 5.88 -11.35
N MET A 115 -7.57 5.86 -12.68
CA MET A 115 -7.07 6.98 -13.49
C MET A 115 -7.69 8.29 -12.99
N GLY A 116 -6.88 9.33 -12.85
CA GLY A 116 -7.21 10.60 -12.23
C GLY A 116 -6.72 10.74 -10.79
N ALA A 117 -6.76 9.68 -9.97
CA ALA A 117 -6.58 9.80 -8.52
C ALA A 117 -5.26 10.47 -8.08
N ALA A 118 -4.18 10.28 -8.82
CA ALA A 118 -2.90 10.91 -8.52
C ALA A 118 -2.92 12.45 -8.65
N TYR A 119 -3.88 13.01 -9.38
CA TYR A 119 -3.99 14.46 -9.63
C TYR A 119 -4.97 15.17 -8.69
N LYS A 120 -5.57 14.48 -7.71
CA LYS A 120 -6.54 15.06 -6.77
C LYS A 120 -5.99 16.30 -6.07
N ASP A 121 -4.77 16.23 -5.58
CA ASP A 121 -4.14 17.37 -4.88
C ASP A 121 -3.86 18.56 -5.81
N ALA A 122 -3.66 18.30 -7.11
CA ALA A 122 -3.29 19.33 -8.07
C ALA A 122 -4.49 20.05 -8.70
N MET A 123 -5.67 19.42 -8.76
CA MET A 123 -6.85 20.00 -9.45
C MET A 123 -8.19 19.73 -8.77
N GLY A 124 -8.22 19.04 -7.63
CA GLY A 124 -9.44 18.64 -6.95
C GLY A 124 -10.03 17.33 -7.46
N ASP A 125 -10.88 16.74 -6.62
CA ASP A 125 -11.41 15.38 -6.80
C ASP A 125 -12.25 15.23 -8.08
N GLU A 126 -13.16 16.16 -8.35
CA GLU A 126 -14.06 16.09 -9.50
C GLU A 126 -13.31 16.22 -10.83
N ASP A 127 -12.37 17.17 -10.90
CA ASP A 127 -11.56 17.42 -12.10
C ASP A 127 -10.58 16.30 -12.37
N ALA A 128 -9.95 15.77 -11.32
CA ALA A 128 -9.12 14.58 -11.40
C ALA A 128 -9.94 13.38 -11.92
N ALA A 129 -11.13 13.14 -11.39
CA ALA A 129 -12.00 12.06 -11.85
C ALA A 129 -12.44 12.25 -13.31
N ARG A 130 -12.76 13.49 -13.71
CA ARG A 130 -13.16 13.84 -15.08
C ARG A 130 -12.00 13.65 -16.06
N MET A 131 -10.79 14.06 -15.69
CA MET A 131 -9.57 13.78 -16.44
C MET A 131 -9.34 12.27 -16.60
N GLY A 132 -9.45 11.52 -15.50
CA GLY A 132 -9.34 10.06 -15.49
C GLY A 132 -10.30 9.37 -16.46
N LYS A 133 -11.56 9.82 -16.51
CA LYS A 133 -12.55 9.33 -17.49
C LYS A 133 -12.13 9.62 -18.94
N ARG A 134 -11.55 10.78 -19.24
CA ARG A 134 -11.05 11.12 -20.59
C ARG A 134 -9.84 10.27 -20.97
N VAL A 135 -8.87 10.11 -20.06
CA VAL A 135 -7.70 9.23 -20.25
C VAL A 135 -8.16 7.80 -20.53
N HIS A 136 -9.08 7.27 -19.72
CA HIS A 136 -9.61 5.93 -19.91
C HIS A 136 -10.33 5.76 -21.24
N ARG A 137 -11.15 6.74 -21.64
CA ARG A 137 -11.86 6.74 -22.92
C ARG A 137 -10.90 6.67 -24.10
N ALA A 138 -9.78 7.37 -24.03
CA ALA A 138 -8.73 7.29 -25.04
C ALA A 138 -8.01 5.93 -25.00
N ALA A 139 -7.62 5.48 -23.80
CA ALA A 139 -6.92 4.21 -23.62
C ALA A 139 -7.73 2.99 -24.11
N LYS A 140 -9.06 3.02 -23.92
CA LYS A 140 -9.97 1.96 -24.37
C LYS A 140 -9.94 1.78 -25.90
N LYS A 141 -9.68 2.85 -26.65
CA LYS A 141 -9.59 2.84 -28.12
C LYS A 141 -8.26 2.32 -28.66
N LEU A 142 -7.26 2.11 -27.81
CA LEU A 142 -5.99 1.57 -28.24
C LEU A 142 -6.14 0.13 -28.73
N THR A 143 -5.42 -0.19 -29.81
CA THR A 143 -5.17 -1.57 -30.21
C THR A 143 -4.54 -2.32 -29.05
N GLY A 144 -5.08 -3.50 -28.73
CA GLY A 144 -4.63 -4.30 -27.60
C GLY A 144 -3.21 -4.83 -27.77
N THR A 145 -2.41 -4.73 -26.70
CA THR A 145 -1.14 -5.45 -26.54
C THR A 145 -1.44 -6.87 -26.09
N ARG A 146 -0.94 -7.86 -26.81
CA ARG A 146 -1.25 -9.28 -26.60
C ARG A 146 0.01 -10.08 -26.28
N THR A 147 -0.13 -11.02 -25.35
CA THR A 147 0.92 -11.99 -25.04
C THR A 147 0.30 -13.36 -25.17
N HIS A 148 0.75 -14.14 -26.16
CA HIS A 148 0.23 -15.47 -26.42
C HIS A 148 0.92 -16.50 -25.50
N PRO A 149 0.17 -17.49 -24.97
CA PRO A 149 0.78 -18.62 -24.26
C PRO A 149 1.83 -19.31 -25.13
N GLY A 150 3.06 -19.47 -24.64
CA GLY A 150 4.17 -20.09 -25.38
C GLY A 150 4.89 -19.19 -26.39
N ALA A 151 4.43 -17.97 -26.63
CA ALA A 151 5.13 -17.03 -27.51
C ALA A 151 6.26 -16.31 -26.75
N SER A 152 7.45 -16.25 -27.36
CA SER A 152 8.60 -15.51 -26.86
C SER A 152 8.48 -13.99 -27.05
N LYS A 153 7.49 -13.54 -27.82
CA LYS A 153 7.31 -12.13 -28.21
C LYS A 153 5.93 -11.62 -27.80
N THR A 154 5.90 -10.38 -27.36
CA THR A 154 4.68 -9.62 -27.06
C THR A 154 4.34 -8.78 -28.27
N ASP A 155 3.10 -8.88 -28.74
CA ASP A 155 2.57 -8.05 -29.82
C ASP A 155 2.13 -6.72 -29.21
N TRP A 156 2.95 -5.71 -29.39
CA TRP A 156 2.70 -4.38 -28.85
C TRP A 156 1.61 -3.67 -29.65
N GLY A 157 0.58 -3.22 -28.93
CA GLY A 157 -0.51 -2.43 -29.49
C GLY A 157 -0.23 -0.93 -29.48
N GLY A 158 -1.31 -0.15 -29.54
CA GLY A 158 -1.23 1.31 -29.52
C GLY A 158 -0.77 1.85 -28.16
N ARG A 159 -0.24 3.08 -28.17
CA ARG A 159 0.21 3.80 -26.97
C ARG A 159 -0.48 5.15 -26.86
N LEU A 160 -0.81 5.57 -25.64
CA LEU A 160 -1.25 6.94 -25.40
C LEU A 160 -0.11 7.94 -25.62
N ALA A 161 -0.41 9.04 -26.29
CA ALA A 161 0.46 10.20 -26.34
C ALA A 161 0.50 10.91 -24.97
N ALA A 162 1.58 11.65 -24.72
CA ALA A 162 1.65 12.53 -23.56
C ALA A 162 0.55 13.61 -23.63
N GLY A 163 0.05 14.07 -22.48
CA GLY A 163 -1.02 15.08 -22.43
C GLY A 163 -2.43 14.54 -22.68
N THR A 164 -2.59 13.24 -22.97
CA THR A 164 -3.90 12.65 -23.28
C THR A 164 -4.90 12.94 -22.14
N GLY A 165 -6.11 13.41 -22.51
CA GLY A 165 -7.16 13.70 -21.53
C GLY A 165 -6.91 14.96 -20.67
N GLY A 166 -5.89 15.75 -20.99
CA GLY A 166 -5.47 16.93 -20.22
C GLY A 166 -4.52 16.61 -19.08
N ALA A 167 -3.89 15.42 -19.08
CA ALA A 167 -2.94 15.03 -18.04
C ALA A 167 -1.63 15.83 -18.17
N GLY A 168 -1.34 16.70 -17.20
CA GLY A 168 -0.07 17.43 -17.12
C GLY A 168 1.03 16.64 -16.41
N LEU A 169 2.20 17.26 -16.25
CA LEU A 169 3.23 16.71 -15.34
C LEU A 169 2.67 16.67 -13.92
N LEU A 170 2.78 15.52 -13.26
CA LEU A 170 2.33 15.40 -11.87
C LEU A 170 3.24 16.16 -10.91
N ARG A 171 4.54 16.26 -11.23
CA ARG A 171 5.53 17.02 -10.48
C ARG A 171 6.49 17.72 -11.46
N PRO A 172 7.09 18.87 -11.09
CA PRO A 172 7.94 19.63 -12.00
C PRO A 172 9.13 18.86 -12.58
N HIS A 173 9.70 17.92 -11.82
CA HIS A 173 10.84 17.10 -12.25
C HIS A 173 10.44 15.88 -13.11
N HIS A 174 9.16 15.64 -13.35
CA HIS A 174 8.73 14.56 -14.24
C HIS A 174 8.99 14.95 -15.70
N LYS A 175 9.50 14.01 -16.50
CA LYS A 175 9.74 14.25 -17.94
C LYS A 175 8.45 14.25 -18.77
N THR A 176 7.43 13.53 -18.32
CA THR A 176 6.14 13.33 -18.99
C THR A 176 5.05 13.10 -17.95
N ASP A 177 3.77 13.24 -18.33
CA ASP A 177 2.66 12.84 -17.47
C ASP A 177 2.68 11.33 -17.17
N ILE A 178 1.98 10.93 -16.09
CA ILE A 178 2.05 9.54 -15.61
C ILE A 178 1.35 8.54 -16.54
N TYR A 179 0.52 8.99 -17.50
CA TYR A 179 -0.21 8.16 -18.45
C TYR A 179 0.46 8.09 -19.84
N ALA A 180 1.47 8.93 -20.11
CA ALA A 180 2.24 8.90 -21.34
C ALA A 180 2.81 7.50 -21.63
N GLY A 181 2.57 7.00 -22.84
CA GLY A 181 3.03 5.69 -23.29
C GLY A 181 2.20 4.51 -22.77
N MET A 182 1.06 4.77 -22.13
CA MET A 182 0.14 3.74 -21.65
C MET A 182 -0.29 2.81 -22.78
N VAL A 183 -0.28 1.51 -22.50
CA VAL A 183 -0.82 0.47 -23.36
C VAL A 183 -2.04 -0.17 -22.73
N ARG A 184 -2.92 -0.67 -23.58
CA ARG A 184 -4.03 -1.55 -23.21
C ARG A 184 -3.58 -3.00 -23.39
N GLN A 185 -3.34 -3.72 -22.31
CA GLN A 185 -3.00 -5.15 -22.36
C GLN A 185 -4.28 -5.99 -22.36
N GLU A 186 -4.45 -6.80 -23.40
CA GLU A 186 -5.59 -7.71 -23.56
C GLU A 186 -5.17 -9.14 -23.24
N LYS A 187 -5.95 -9.82 -22.41
CA LYS A 187 -5.84 -11.26 -22.20
C LYS A 187 -7.21 -11.89 -22.39
N THR A 188 -7.29 -12.87 -23.28
CA THR A 188 -8.51 -13.65 -23.51
C THR A 188 -8.43 -14.94 -22.72
N TYR A 189 -9.34 -15.11 -21.77
CA TYR A 189 -9.49 -16.31 -20.97
C TYR A 189 -10.78 -17.01 -21.35
N LYS A 190 -10.68 -18.17 -21.99
CA LYS A 190 -11.81 -18.96 -22.50
C LYS A 190 -12.76 -18.11 -23.35
N LYS A 191 -13.80 -17.52 -22.74
CA LYS A 191 -14.87 -16.74 -23.40
C LYS A 191 -14.85 -15.24 -23.07
N ALA A 192 -13.93 -14.76 -22.21
CA ALA A 192 -13.90 -13.36 -21.78
C ALA A 192 -12.55 -12.71 -22.10
N THR A 193 -12.58 -11.57 -22.79
CA THR A 193 -11.41 -10.70 -22.98
C THR A 193 -11.37 -9.66 -21.87
N GLN A 194 -10.35 -9.75 -21.03
CA GLN A 194 -10.08 -8.75 -20.01
C GLN A 194 -9.00 -7.79 -20.49
N SER A 195 -9.18 -6.51 -20.18
CA SER A 195 -8.22 -5.44 -20.48
C SER A 195 -7.65 -4.86 -19.21
N SER A 196 -6.35 -4.59 -19.21
CA SER A 196 -5.66 -3.87 -18.15
C SER A 196 -4.81 -2.77 -18.76
N TYR A 197 -4.58 -1.70 -18.01
CA TYR A 197 -3.91 -0.52 -18.52
C TYR A 197 -2.60 -0.32 -17.78
N HIS A 198 -1.51 -0.27 -18.53
CA HIS A 198 -0.17 -0.21 -17.96
C HIS A 198 0.66 0.88 -18.61
N THR A 199 1.42 1.60 -17.80
CA THR A 199 2.57 2.39 -18.25
C THR A 199 3.84 1.71 -17.81
N PHE A 200 4.90 1.87 -18.58
CA PHE A 200 6.20 1.28 -18.28
C PHE A 200 7.22 2.40 -18.11
N ARG A 201 7.91 2.42 -16.98
CA ARG A 201 9.01 3.36 -16.73
C ARG A 201 10.30 2.59 -16.57
N ARG A 202 11.39 3.12 -17.12
CA ARG A 202 12.71 2.50 -17.08
C ARG A 202 13.57 3.19 -16.03
N VAL A 203 14.14 2.37 -15.15
CA VAL A 203 15.21 2.74 -14.22
C VAL A 203 16.52 2.13 -14.71
N SER A 204 17.63 2.81 -14.48
CA SER A 204 18.97 2.36 -14.86
C SER A 204 20.03 3.03 -14.00
N ASP A 205 21.26 2.52 -14.00
CA ASP A 205 22.39 3.21 -13.34
C ASP A 205 22.60 4.63 -13.90
N ASN A 206 22.27 4.85 -15.17
CA ASN A 206 22.34 6.17 -15.82
C ASN A 206 21.07 7.03 -15.64
N SER A 207 20.13 6.63 -14.79
CA SER A 207 18.96 7.48 -14.50
C SER A 207 19.38 8.71 -13.70
N ASP A 208 18.63 9.81 -13.81
CA ASP A 208 18.90 11.03 -13.06
C ASP A 208 19.04 10.72 -11.56
N PRO A 209 20.06 11.23 -10.85
CA PRO A 209 20.26 10.93 -9.42
C PRO A 209 19.03 11.23 -8.57
N ARG A 210 18.25 12.26 -8.90
CA ARG A 210 17.02 12.66 -8.18
C ARG A 210 15.76 11.96 -8.67
N SER A 211 15.86 11.06 -9.64
CA SER A 211 14.73 10.22 -10.08
C SER A 211 14.53 9.00 -9.17
N TRP A 212 13.34 8.41 -9.21
CA TRP A 212 13.00 7.20 -8.43
C TRP A 212 13.15 7.36 -6.91
N MET A 213 12.95 8.58 -6.40
CA MET A 213 12.93 8.85 -4.98
C MET A 213 11.55 8.53 -4.39
N HIS A 214 11.49 7.67 -3.38
CA HIS A 214 10.30 7.47 -2.57
C HIS A 214 10.14 8.64 -1.60
N PRO A 215 8.96 9.27 -1.47
CA PRO A 215 8.75 10.41 -0.59
C PRO A 215 8.77 10.07 0.91
N GLY A 216 8.72 8.77 1.23
CA GLY A 216 8.61 8.27 2.59
C GLY A 216 7.18 7.86 2.95
N ILE A 217 7.01 7.39 4.18
CA ILE A 217 5.74 7.06 4.82
C ILE A 217 5.74 7.82 6.15
N GLU A 218 4.66 8.54 6.41
CA GLU A 218 4.46 9.21 7.70
C GLU A 218 4.01 8.17 8.74
N GLY A 219 4.65 8.19 9.91
CA GLY A 219 4.31 7.31 11.03
C GLY A 219 2.92 7.61 11.60
N LYS A 220 2.09 6.58 11.76
CA LYS A 220 0.74 6.69 12.31
C LYS A 220 0.67 6.41 13.81
N HIS A 221 1.71 5.78 14.39
CA HIS A 221 1.88 5.60 15.83
C HIS A 221 0.64 5.03 16.55
N LEU A 222 -0.04 4.06 15.94
CA LEU A 222 -1.29 3.49 16.45
C LEU A 222 -1.08 2.75 17.79
N PHE A 223 0.10 2.17 18.04
CA PHE A 223 0.39 1.55 19.33
C PHE A 223 0.43 2.58 20.47
N LYS A 224 0.88 3.82 20.17
CA LYS A 224 0.84 4.90 21.15
C LYS A 224 -0.60 5.24 21.52
N ASP A 225 -1.48 5.38 20.53
CA ASP A 225 -2.91 5.66 20.77
C ASP A 225 -3.56 4.56 21.63
N VAL A 226 -3.22 3.29 21.37
CA VAL A 226 -3.74 2.15 22.15
C VAL A 226 -3.17 2.12 23.57
N ALA A 227 -1.89 2.47 23.75
CA ALA A 227 -1.30 2.57 25.07
C ALA A 227 -1.99 3.64 25.93
N ASP A 228 -2.36 4.77 25.31
CA ASP A 228 -3.11 5.85 25.97
C ASP A 228 -4.55 5.42 26.34
N TYR A 229 -5.15 4.46 25.62
CA TYR A 229 -6.47 3.84 25.92
C TYR A 229 -6.44 2.77 27.03
N ALA A 230 -5.28 2.11 27.24
CA ALA A 230 -5.18 0.94 28.12
C ALA A 230 -5.69 1.15 29.57
N PRO A 231 -5.45 2.28 30.25
CA PRO A 231 -5.94 2.51 31.61
C PRO A 231 -7.47 2.49 31.70
N GLU A 232 -8.17 3.05 30.70
CA GLU A 232 -9.63 3.09 30.66
C GLU A 232 -10.21 1.68 30.50
N ALA A 233 -9.64 0.90 29.57
CA ALA A 233 -10.04 -0.48 29.33
C ALA A 233 -9.88 -1.35 30.59
N ALA A 234 -8.75 -1.21 31.28
CA ALA A 234 -8.48 -1.91 32.54
C ALA A 234 -9.49 -1.53 33.61
N ALA A 235 -9.74 -0.22 33.82
CA ALA A 235 -10.66 0.26 34.84
C ALA A 235 -12.10 -0.24 34.61
N ARG A 236 -12.56 -0.30 33.35
CA ARG A 236 -13.87 -0.85 32.98
C ARG A 236 -14.00 -2.31 33.38
N LEU A 237 -12.98 -3.13 33.10
CA LEU A 237 -12.99 -4.56 33.40
C LEU A 237 -12.87 -4.85 34.91
N VAL A 238 -12.08 -4.06 35.65
CA VAL A 238 -12.02 -4.15 37.11
C VAL A 238 -13.41 -3.88 37.72
N ARG A 239 -14.09 -2.81 37.28
CA ARG A 239 -15.44 -2.49 37.76
C ARG A 239 -16.45 -3.61 37.48
N ALA A 240 -16.42 -4.18 36.27
CA ALA A 240 -17.29 -5.28 35.90
C ALA A 240 -17.04 -6.54 36.75
N ALA A 241 -15.77 -6.87 37.00
CA ALA A 241 -15.40 -8.01 37.84
C ALA A 241 -15.86 -7.83 39.29
N LEU A 242 -15.72 -6.63 39.85
CA LEU A 242 -16.18 -6.34 41.21
C LEU A 242 -17.71 -6.41 41.34
N ALA A 243 -18.45 -5.94 40.33
CA ALA A 243 -19.91 -5.99 40.33
C ALA A 243 -20.46 -7.43 40.26
N GLY A 244 -19.82 -8.32 39.49
CA GLY A 244 -20.22 -9.72 39.36
C GLY A 244 -19.87 -10.62 40.57
N MET A 245 -19.04 -10.13 41.50
CA MET A 245 -18.73 -10.84 42.75
C MET A 245 -19.74 -10.56 43.88
N GLY A 246 -20.57 -9.53 43.72
CA GLY A 246 -21.58 -9.12 44.70
C GLY A 246 -22.99 -9.66 44.42
N SER A 247 -23.15 -10.53 43.42
CA SER A 247 -24.41 -11.15 43.00
C SER A 247 -24.43 -12.65 43.28
#